data_AF-A0A7S0LUB8-F1
#
_entry.id   AF-A0A7S0LUB8-F1
#
_cell.length_a   1.000
_cell.length_b   1.000
_cell.length_c   1.000
_cell.angle_alpha   90.00
_cell.angle_beta   90.00
_cell.angle_gamma   90.00
#
_symmetry.space_group_name_H-M   'P 1'
#
loop_
_entity.id
_entity.type
_entity.pdbx_description
1 polymer ?
#
loop_
_entity_poly.entity_id
_entity_poly.type
_entity_poly.pdbx_seq_one_letter_code
_entity_poly.pdbx_strand_id
1 'polypeptide(L)'
;MLLAMRNVLALLLAGFTVGFKVPIRAATAATALRAVSLPRVSDGENVDLGAALARTTEKTMLCFGTHAADFNTVEYMQRLRVFLPKLQAKGISRVLMVVNGDASQVAKLAGLLDMPVMVELLADPAGEAGRAFGVSRGFRPDDERLSSFAKLFVVGIGLGPPWGTLWPVMRGYLGDRNGRREWIQASLQQGQSAGRWPDPLQLSEDGERVIANAFDNTPLLGGWGVRPFELATLRLQNLIMQAQNWGQLKPLDDRCLTQLGGCTVVGAGGETLYSWVDQGLCDLPDMEDLIEAL
;
A
#
# COMPACT_ATOMS: atom_id res chain seq x y z
N MET A 1 -16.39 -36.26 23.10
CA MET A 1 -16.22 -34.80 23.24
C MET A 1 -14.91 -34.28 22.62
N LEU A 2 -13.76 -34.90 22.87
CA LEU A 2 -12.48 -34.50 22.25
C LEU A 2 -12.37 -34.71 20.72
N LEU A 3 -13.10 -35.68 20.13
CA LEU A 3 -13.06 -35.90 18.68
C LEU A 3 -13.86 -34.85 17.89
N ALA A 4 -14.92 -34.28 18.48
CA ALA A 4 -15.72 -33.24 17.84
C ALA A 4 -14.98 -31.89 17.79
N MET A 5 -14.17 -31.58 18.81
CA MET A 5 -13.33 -30.38 18.83
C MET A 5 -12.18 -30.42 17.80
N ARG A 6 -11.66 -31.61 17.45
CA ARG A 6 -10.60 -31.74 16.43
C ARG A 6 -11.10 -31.46 15.02
N ASN A 7 -12.34 -31.84 14.70
CA ASN A 7 -12.92 -31.60 13.38
C ASN A 7 -13.36 -30.14 13.17
N VAL A 8 -13.78 -29.45 14.24
CA VAL A 8 -14.08 -28.01 14.18
C VAL A 8 -12.80 -27.18 14.02
N LEU A 9 -11.71 -27.57 14.67
CA LEU A 9 -10.42 -26.87 14.54
C LEU A 9 -9.75 -27.12 13.17
N ALA A 10 -9.94 -28.31 12.58
CA ALA A 10 -9.46 -28.61 11.22
C ALA A 10 -10.26 -27.87 10.13
N LEU A 11 -11.55 -27.60 10.33
CA LEU A 11 -12.35 -26.79 9.42
C LEU A 11 -12.01 -25.29 9.49
N LEU A 12 -11.55 -24.79 10.64
CA LEU A 12 -11.14 -23.40 10.84
C LEU A 12 -9.74 -23.10 10.25
N LEU A 13 -8.91 -24.11 10.00
CA LEU A 13 -7.55 -23.96 9.47
C LEU A 13 -7.44 -24.17 7.95
N ALA A 14 -8.49 -24.61 7.28
CA ALA A 14 -8.47 -24.98 5.85
C ALA A 14 -9.04 -23.92 4.90
N GLY A 15 -9.32 -22.70 5.37
CA GLY A 15 -10.10 -21.74 4.59
C GLY A 15 -9.65 -20.30 4.67
N PHE A 16 -8.37 -19.96 4.53
CA PHE A 16 -7.95 -18.55 4.41
C PHE A 16 -6.63 -18.35 3.62
N THR A 17 -6.56 -18.87 2.39
CA THR A 17 -5.54 -18.45 1.40
C THR A 17 -6.09 -18.31 -0.01
N VAL A 18 -7.40 -18.23 -0.17
CA VAL A 18 -7.98 -17.80 -1.44
C VAL A 18 -8.26 -16.31 -1.29
N GLY A 19 -7.33 -15.48 -1.77
CA GLY A 19 -7.67 -14.10 -2.10
C GLY A 19 -8.98 -14.14 -2.87
N PHE A 20 -10.02 -13.53 -2.33
CA PHE A 20 -11.31 -13.49 -3.02
C PHE A 20 -11.05 -12.80 -4.36
N LYS A 21 -11.00 -13.58 -5.44
CA LYS A 21 -11.19 -13.05 -6.78
C LYS A 21 -12.61 -12.52 -6.77
N VAL A 22 -12.74 -11.23 -6.47
CA VAL A 22 -14.00 -10.51 -6.54
C VAL A 22 -14.55 -10.81 -7.94
N PRO A 23 -15.72 -11.44 -8.05
CA PRO A 23 -16.31 -11.69 -9.35
C PRO A 23 -16.46 -10.34 -10.03
N ILE A 24 -15.80 -10.18 -11.17
CA ILE A 24 -15.88 -9.00 -12.04
C ILE A 24 -17.35 -8.72 -12.30
N ARG A 25 -17.95 -7.81 -11.52
CA ARG A 25 -19.31 -7.33 -11.74
C ARG A 25 -19.23 -5.87 -12.15
N ALA A 26 -19.28 -5.70 -13.47
CA ALA A 26 -19.94 -4.64 -14.23
C ALA A 26 -19.15 -3.44 -14.82
N ALA A 27 -17.85 -3.27 -14.54
CA ALA A 27 -17.01 -2.34 -15.32
C ALA A 27 -15.53 -2.75 -15.26
N THR A 28 -14.80 -2.67 -16.38
CA THR A 28 -13.33 -2.74 -16.35
C THR A 28 -12.79 -1.51 -15.63
N ALA A 29 -11.58 -1.58 -15.05
CA ALA A 29 -10.95 -0.41 -14.42
C ALA A 29 -10.93 0.82 -15.34
N ALA A 30 -10.66 0.60 -16.63
CA ALA A 30 -10.69 1.65 -17.65
C ALA A 30 -12.09 2.26 -17.85
N THR A 31 -13.16 1.47 -17.70
CA THR A 31 -14.54 1.96 -17.78
C THR A 31 -14.91 2.75 -16.54
N ALA A 32 -14.52 2.25 -15.36
CA ALA A 32 -14.77 2.90 -14.07
C ALA A 32 -14.10 4.29 -13.98
N LEU A 33 -12.95 4.44 -14.63
CA LEU A 33 -12.14 5.66 -14.63
C LEU A 33 -12.34 6.54 -15.87
N ARG A 34 -13.40 6.29 -16.65
CA ARG A 34 -13.70 7.10 -17.83
C ARG A 34 -13.89 8.56 -17.42
N ALA A 35 -13.21 9.47 -18.13
CA ALA A 35 -13.23 10.91 -17.88
C ALA A 35 -12.64 11.34 -16.52
N VAL A 36 -11.95 10.44 -15.81
CA VAL A 36 -11.13 10.82 -14.65
C VAL A 36 -9.78 11.25 -15.18
N SER A 37 -9.46 12.53 -15.01
CA SER A 37 -8.19 13.12 -15.41
C SER A 37 -7.50 13.75 -14.22
N LEU A 38 -6.24 13.42 -13.99
CA LEU A 38 -5.45 13.93 -12.85
C LEU A 38 -4.15 14.58 -13.34
N PRO A 39 -3.70 15.67 -12.69
CA PRO A 39 -2.41 16.28 -13.01
C PRO A 39 -1.26 15.38 -12.54
N ARG A 40 -0.31 15.12 -13.44
CA ARG A 40 0.96 14.49 -13.10
C ARG A 40 1.84 15.48 -12.35
N VAL A 41 2.47 15.01 -11.28
CA VAL A 41 3.24 15.86 -10.35
C VAL A 41 4.51 16.43 -11.01
N SER A 42 5.11 15.74 -11.97
CA SER A 42 6.38 16.14 -12.59
C SER A 42 6.28 17.35 -13.51
N ASP A 43 5.16 17.51 -14.22
CA ASP A 43 5.00 18.48 -15.32
C ASP A 43 3.64 19.19 -15.32
N GLY A 44 2.69 18.76 -14.48
CA GLY A 44 1.32 19.27 -14.45
C GLY A 44 0.46 18.79 -15.62
N GLU A 45 0.95 17.88 -16.46
CA GLU A 45 0.18 17.33 -17.58
C GLU A 45 -0.98 16.50 -17.04
N ASN A 46 -2.17 16.71 -17.60
CA ASN A 46 -3.37 15.97 -17.23
C ASN A 46 -3.37 14.57 -17.87
N VAL A 47 -3.38 13.54 -17.03
CA VAL A 47 -3.45 12.14 -17.44
C VAL A 47 -4.88 11.62 -17.29
N ASP A 48 -5.53 11.31 -18.42
CA ASP A 48 -6.82 10.58 -18.44
C ASP A 48 -6.57 9.11 -18.07
N LEU A 49 -7.04 8.71 -16.89
CA LEU A 49 -6.82 7.37 -16.34
C LEU A 49 -7.55 6.29 -17.14
N GLY A 50 -8.78 6.56 -17.57
CA GLY A 50 -9.55 5.62 -18.38
C GLY A 50 -8.86 5.34 -19.72
N ALA A 51 -8.37 6.39 -20.38
CA ALA A 51 -7.61 6.27 -21.62
C ALA A 51 -6.24 5.61 -21.40
N ALA A 52 -5.55 5.96 -20.31
CA ALA A 52 -4.26 5.38 -19.94
C ALA A 52 -4.34 3.87 -19.69
N LEU A 53 -5.51 3.34 -19.29
CA LEU A 53 -5.74 1.91 -19.14
C LEU A 53 -6.32 1.26 -20.42
N ALA A 54 -7.29 1.89 -21.09
CA ALA A 54 -7.97 1.27 -22.24
C ALA A 54 -7.13 1.25 -23.53
N ARG A 55 -6.27 2.25 -23.74
CA ARG A 55 -5.53 2.45 -24.99
C ARG A 55 -4.03 2.17 -24.84
N THR A 56 -3.65 1.55 -23.73
CA THR A 56 -2.24 1.26 -23.52
C THR A 56 -1.75 0.17 -24.47
N THR A 57 -0.60 0.43 -25.08
CA THR A 57 0.15 -0.53 -25.88
C THR A 57 1.14 -1.33 -25.03
N GLU A 58 1.20 -1.06 -23.73
CA GLU A 58 2.16 -1.65 -22.81
C GLU A 58 1.47 -2.14 -21.54
N LYS A 59 2.07 -3.11 -20.83
CA LYS A 59 1.50 -3.58 -19.56
C LYS A 59 1.61 -2.46 -18.52
N THR A 60 0.48 -1.98 -18.03
CA THR A 60 0.36 -0.77 -17.22
C THR A 60 -0.21 -1.10 -15.85
N MET A 61 0.46 -0.63 -14.79
CA MET A 61 0.00 -0.73 -13.41
C MET A 61 -0.51 0.63 -12.93
N LEU A 62 -1.70 0.66 -12.33
CA LEU A 62 -2.26 1.84 -11.68
C LEU A 62 -2.55 1.50 -10.22
N CYS A 63 -1.93 2.25 -9.32
CA CYS A 63 -2.12 2.15 -7.88
C CYS A 63 -2.90 3.38 -7.37
N PHE A 64 -3.78 3.13 -6.40
CA PHE A 64 -4.49 4.14 -5.65
C PHE A 64 -3.99 4.12 -4.22
N GLY A 65 -3.23 5.14 -3.85
CA GLY A 65 -2.97 5.48 -2.46
C GLY A 65 -4.15 6.19 -1.82
N THR A 66 -4.04 6.35 -0.52
CA THR A 66 -4.89 7.22 0.30
C THR A 66 -4.24 8.61 0.39
N HIS A 67 -4.32 9.33 1.51
CA HIS A 67 -3.63 10.62 1.66
C HIS A 67 -2.12 10.48 1.92
N ALA A 68 -1.37 11.56 1.68
CA ALA A 68 0.10 11.54 1.72
C ALA A 68 0.73 11.30 3.11
N ALA A 69 -0.07 11.38 4.17
CA ALA A 69 0.33 11.11 5.55
C ALA A 69 -0.27 9.81 6.13
N ASP A 70 -0.72 8.90 5.27
CA ASP A 70 -1.32 7.63 5.68
C ASP A 70 -0.35 6.46 5.57
N PHE A 71 -0.55 5.46 6.45
CA PHE A 71 0.23 4.23 6.48
C PHE A 71 0.18 3.45 5.17
N ASN A 72 -1.00 3.29 4.57
CA ASN A 72 -1.13 2.49 3.34
C ASN A 72 -0.34 3.16 2.23
N THR A 73 -0.50 4.47 2.02
CA THR A 73 0.22 5.19 0.97
C THR A 73 1.74 5.10 1.14
N VAL A 74 2.25 5.32 2.36
CA VAL A 74 3.69 5.25 2.64
C VAL A 74 4.23 3.84 2.38
N GLU A 75 3.58 2.80 2.91
CA GLU A 75 3.99 1.42 2.67
C GLU A 75 3.87 1.02 1.20
N TYR A 76 2.84 1.51 0.50
CA TYR A 76 2.63 1.18 -0.91
C TYR A 76 3.75 1.74 -1.77
N MET A 77 4.10 3.01 -1.54
CA MET A 77 5.21 3.67 -2.24
C MET A 77 6.56 3.02 -1.90
N GLN A 78 6.78 2.64 -0.64
CA GLN A 78 7.96 1.87 -0.23
C GLN A 78 8.06 0.52 -0.96
N ARG A 79 6.96 -0.24 -1.05
CA ARG A 79 6.90 -1.49 -1.81
C ARG A 79 7.12 -1.25 -3.30
N LEU A 80 6.44 -0.26 -3.90
CA LEU A 80 6.63 0.07 -5.31
C LEU A 80 8.09 0.36 -5.63
N ARG A 81 8.77 1.19 -4.82
CA ARG A 81 10.20 1.50 -4.99
C ARG A 81 11.07 0.24 -4.99
N VAL A 82 10.84 -0.68 -4.06
CA VAL A 82 11.67 -1.90 -3.93
C VAL A 82 11.35 -2.93 -5.02
N PHE A 83 10.07 -3.11 -5.34
CA PHE A 83 9.61 -4.13 -6.29
C PHE A 83 9.63 -3.66 -7.75
N LEU A 84 9.86 -2.37 -8.02
CA LEU A 84 9.87 -1.80 -9.38
C LEU A 84 10.73 -2.61 -10.36
N PRO A 85 11.97 -3.03 -10.06
CA PRO A 85 12.76 -3.83 -10.99
C PRO A 85 12.12 -5.19 -11.31
N LYS A 86 11.47 -5.84 -10.33
CA LYS A 86 10.77 -7.11 -10.53
C LYS A 86 9.48 -6.93 -11.34
N LEU A 87 8.75 -5.83 -11.10
CA LEU A 87 7.58 -5.46 -11.90
C LEU A 87 7.96 -5.22 -13.37
N GLN A 88 9.06 -4.51 -13.61
CA GLN A 88 9.61 -4.26 -14.95
C GLN A 88 10.06 -5.57 -15.63
N ALA A 89 10.70 -6.48 -14.89
CA ALA A 89 11.07 -7.80 -15.40
C ALA A 89 9.85 -8.65 -15.81
N LYS A 90 8.67 -8.40 -15.22
CA LYS A 90 7.38 -8.98 -15.64
C LYS A 90 6.69 -8.23 -16.78
N GLY A 91 7.38 -7.26 -17.37
CA GLY A 91 6.92 -6.48 -18.51
C GLY A 91 6.04 -5.30 -18.16
N ILE A 92 5.85 -4.94 -16.87
CA ILE A 92 5.17 -3.69 -16.50
C ILE A 92 6.11 -2.53 -16.84
N SER A 93 5.82 -1.82 -17.93
CA SER A 93 6.64 -0.70 -18.42
C SER A 93 6.19 0.64 -17.86
N ARG A 94 4.90 0.76 -17.51
CA ARG A 94 4.29 2.00 -17.02
C ARG A 94 3.64 1.78 -15.66
N VAL A 95 4.02 2.58 -14.68
CA VAL A 95 3.46 2.52 -13.31
C VAL A 95 2.94 3.91 -12.95
N LEU A 96 1.64 4.01 -12.69
CA LEU A 96 0.99 5.21 -12.19
C LEU A 96 0.61 5.02 -10.72
N MET A 97 0.86 6.03 -9.90
CA MET A 97 0.50 6.06 -8.49
C MET A 97 -0.30 7.32 -8.19
N VAL A 98 -1.58 7.15 -7.91
CA VAL A 98 -2.47 8.23 -7.46
C VAL A 98 -2.34 8.38 -5.96
N VAL A 99 -2.17 9.61 -5.48
CA VAL A 99 -2.16 9.94 -4.05
C VAL A 99 -3.21 11.02 -3.77
N ASN A 100 -3.98 10.84 -2.69
CA ASN A 100 -5.02 11.77 -2.29
C ASN A 100 -4.41 13.02 -1.61
N GLY A 101 -3.84 13.89 -2.42
CA GLY A 101 -3.22 15.14 -2.01
C GLY A 101 -2.94 16.03 -3.21
N ASP A 102 -2.57 17.28 -2.96
CA ASP A 102 -2.10 18.17 -4.04
C ASP A 102 -0.68 17.83 -4.49
N ALA A 103 -0.27 18.39 -5.63
CA ALA A 103 1.03 18.12 -6.23
C ALA A 103 2.22 18.38 -5.27
N SER A 104 2.11 19.38 -4.39
CA SER A 104 3.16 19.69 -3.41
C SER A 104 3.24 18.63 -2.31
N GLN A 105 2.11 18.11 -1.85
CA GLN A 105 2.05 17.03 -0.85
C GLN A 105 2.60 15.72 -1.42
N VAL A 106 2.21 15.40 -2.66
CA VAL A 106 2.68 14.19 -3.35
C VAL A 106 4.18 14.29 -3.65
N ALA A 107 4.67 15.43 -4.14
CA ALA A 107 6.10 15.67 -4.35
C ALA A 107 6.90 15.58 -3.04
N LYS A 108 6.36 16.14 -1.95
CA LYS A 108 7.00 16.07 -0.62
C LYS A 108 7.13 14.63 -0.16
N LEU A 109 6.06 13.83 -0.26
CA LEU A 109 6.10 12.41 0.09
C LEU A 109 7.08 11.64 -0.79
N ALA A 110 7.07 11.89 -2.09
CA ALA A 110 7.97 11.24 -3.04
C ALA A 110 9.45 11.51 -2.73
N GLY A 111 9.78 12.76 -2.38
CA GLY A 111 11.13 13.14 -1.96
C GLY A 111 11.53 12.54 -0.61
N LEU A 112 10.58 12.35 0.32
CA LEU A 112 10.88 11.61 1.55
C LEU A 112 11.19 10.14 1.23
N LEU A 113 10.45 9.50 0.34
CA LEU A 113 10.60 8.06 0.08
C LEU A 113 11.64 7.71 -1.00
N ASP A 114 12.38 8.70 -1.52
CA ASP A 114 13.31 8.55 -2.65
C ASP A 114 12.66 7.80 -3.83
N MET A 115 11.47 8.26 -4.22
CA MET A 115 10.72 7.60 -5.28
C MET A 115 11.43 7.71 -6.63
N PRO A 116 11.53 6.59 -7.38
CA PRO A 116 12.12 6.61 -8.70
C PRO A 116 11.21 7.37 -9.68
N VAL A 117 11.80 8.20 -10.54
CA VAL A 117 11.07 8.99 -11.58
C VAL A 117 10.31 8.13 -12.61
N MET A 118 10.51 6.81 -12.61
CA MET A 118 9.76 5.85 -13.44
C MET A 118 8.34 5.62 -12.94
N VAL A 119 8.03 5.98 -11.69
CA VAL A 119 6.67 5.94 -11.15
C VAL A 119 6.03 7.30 -11.43
N GLU A 120 5.02 7.33 -12.29
CA GLU A 120 4.24 8.53 -12.58
C GLU A 120 3.32 8.83 -11.39
N LEU A 121 3.64 9.89 -10.65
CA LEU A 121 2.85 10.33 -9.51
C LEU A 121 1.75 11.27 -9.97
N LEU A 122 0.52 11.00 -9.54
CA LEU A 122 -0.67 11.78 -9.87
C LEU A 122 -1.32 12.33 -8.59
N ALA A 123 -1.70 13.61 -8.61
CA ALA A 123 -2.31 14.28 -7.47
C ALA A 123 -3.85 14.28 -7.58
N ASP A 124 -4.52 13.77 -6.56
CA ASP A 124 -6.00 13.77 -6.45
C ASP A 124 -6.45 14.29 -5.08
N PRO A 125 -6.42 15.61 -4.83
CA PRO A 125 -6.75 16.18 -3.52
C PRO A 125 -8.09 15.72 -2.93
N ALA A 126 -9.07 15.46 -3.79
CA ALA A 126 -10.41 15.06 -3.41
C ALA A 126 -10.56 13.53 -3.30
N GLY A 127 -9.62 12.73 -3.82
CA GLY A 127 -9.67 11.26 -3.81
C GLY A 127 -10.77 10.66 -4.70
N GLU A 128 -11.22 11.38 -5.73
CA GLU A 128 -12.33 10.93 -6.58
C GLU A 128 -11.96 9.77 -7.50
N ALA A 129 -10.69 9.66 -7.92
CA ALA A 129 -10.24 8.58 -8.79
C ALA A 129 -10.34 7.22 -8.09
N GLY A 130 -9.92 7.13 -6.82
CA GLY A 130 -10.09 5.92 -6.02
C GLY A 130 -11.56 5.56 -5.82
N ARG A 131 -12.43 6.55 -5.57
CA ARG A 131 -13.88 6.31 -5.41
C ARG A 131 -14.53 5.81 -6.71
N ALA A 132 -14.13 6.39 -7.84
CA ALA A 132 -14.58 5.93 -9.16
C ALA A 132 -14.13 4.50 -9.44
N PHE A 133 -12.89 4.13 -9.04
CA PHE A 133 -12.39 2.77 -9.11
C PHE A 133 -13.14 1.78 -8.19
N GLY A 134 -13.72 2.27 -7.10
CA GLY A 134 -14.48 1.47 -6.14
C GLY A 134 -13.69 1.07 -4.89
N VAL A 135 -12.66 1.84 -4.51
CA VAL A 135 -11.95 1.62 -3.24
C VAL A 135 -12.87 1.79 -2.03
N SER A 136 -12.53 1.15 -0.91
CA SER A 136 -13.27 1.31 0.33
C SER A 136 -13.27 2.77 0.79
N ARG A 137 -14.44 3.29 1.16
CA ARG A 137 -14.63 4.65 1.69
C ARG A 137 -14.56 4.68 3.23
N GLY A 138 -14.26 3.55 3.87
CA GLY A 138 -14.14 3.44 5.33
C GLY A 138 -15.47 3.25 6.07
N PHE A 139 -15.44 3.44 7.38
CA PHE A 139 -16.59 3.25 8.25
C PHE A 139 -17.58 4.42 8.15
N ARG A 140 -18.81 4.14 7.70
CA ARG A 140 -19.92 5.11 7.61
C ARG A 140 -19.50 6.41 6.92
N PRO A 141 -19.00 6.34 5.67
CA PRO A 141 -18.41 7.49 4.96
C PRO A 141 -19.37 8.67 4.87
N ASP A 142 -20.64 8.39 4.60
CA ASP A 142 -21.69 9.40 4.38
C ASP A 142 -22.39 9.86 5.67
N ASP A 143 -21.96 9.39 6.87
CA ASP A 143 -22.53 9.88 8.13
C ASP A 143 -21.86 11.17 8.57
N GLU A 144 -22.50 12.30 8.30
CA GLU A 144 -22.02 13.64 8.69
C GLU A 144 -22.00 13.87 10.21
N ARG A 145 -22.69 13.05 10.99
CA ARG A 145 -22.69 13.15 12.46
C ARG A 145 -21.41 12.66 13.10
N LEU A 146 -20.60 11.88 12.38
CA LEU A 146 -19.33 11.36 12.85
C LEU A 146 -18.19 12.13 12.20
N SER A 147 -17.24 12.61 13.01
CA SER A 147 -16.01 13.20 12.48
C SER A 147 -15.19 12.14 11.73
N SER A 148 -14.45 12.55 10.70
CA SER A 148 -13.56 11.63 9.98
C SER A 148 -12.54 10.96 10.91
N PHE A 149 -12.06 11.68 11.94
CA PHE A 149 -11.18 11.10 12.94
C PHE A 149 -11.86 10.01 13.77
N ALA A 150 -13.11 10.19 14.18
CA ALA A 150 -13.87 9.15 14.87
C ALA A 150 -14.09 7.92 13.97
N LYS A 151 -14.39 8.12 12.69
CA LYS A 151 -14.49 7.05 11.70
C LYS A 151 -13.16 6.30 11.55
N LEU A 152 -12.05 7.03 11.41
CA LEU A 152 -10.70 6.45 11.32
C LEU A 152 -10.35 5.66 12.60
N PHE A 153 -10.64 6.21 13.78
CA PHE A 153 -10.39 5.53 15.05
C PHE A 153 -11.11 4.18 15.11
N VAL A 154 -12.39 4.13 14.72
CA VAL A 154 -13.18 2.90 14.67
C VAL A 154 -12.56 1.86 13.73
N VAL A 155 -12.10 2.28 12.55
CA VAL A 155 -11.38 1.40 11.61
C VAL A 155 -10.04 0.93 12.19
N GLY A 156 -9.30 1.83 12.85
CA GLY A 156 -7.99 1.57 13.44
C GLY A 156 -8.01 0.54 14.56
N ILE A 157 -9.03 0.56 15.42
CA ILE A 157 -9.24 -0.46 16.46
C ILE A 157 -9.96 -1.71 15.96
N GLY A 158 -10.27 -1.78 14.66
CA GLY A 158 -10.92 -2.93 14.03
C GLY A 158 -12.40 -3.10 14.40
N LEU A 159 -13.07 -2.04 14.84
CA LEU A 159 -14.50 -2.06 15.22
C LEU A 159 -15.40 -1.50 14.11
N GLY A 160 -15.13 -1.80 12.85
CA GLY A 160 -16.03 -1.44 11.74
C GLY A 160 -15.49 -1.87 10.39
N PRO A 161 -16.33 -1.95 9.35
CA PRO A 161 -15.86 -2.13 8.00
C PRO A 161 -14.95 -0.96 7.58
N PRO A 162 -13.90 -1.24 6.81
CA PRO A 162 -13.48 -2.57 6.39
C PRO A 162 -12.68 -3.28 7.50
N TRP A 163 -13.02 -4.53 7.80
CA TRP A 163 -12.60 -5.26 9.03
C TRP A 163 -11.18 -5.85 8.97
N GLY A 164 -10.46 -5.61 7.88
CA GLY A 164 -9.15 -6.22 7.60
C GLY A 164 -7.97 -5.57 8.32
N THR A 165 -8.17 -4.55 9.17
CA THR A 165 -7.06 -3.79 9.79
C THR A 165 -6.24 -4.56 10.83
N LEU A 166 -6.89 -5.30 11.73
CA LEU A 166 -6.20 -5.85 12.92
C LEU A 166 -5.14 -6.90 12.56
N TRP A 167 -5.42 -7.74 11.57
CA TRP A 167 -4.51 -8.82 11.20
C TRP A 167 -3.17 -8.33 10.61
N PRO A 168 -3.15 -7.42 9.61
CA PRO A 168 -1.93 -6.76 9.14
C PRO A 168 -1.14 -6.06 10.23
N VAL A 169 -1.82 -5.43 11.21
CA VAL A 169 -1.15 -4.79 12.36
C VAL A 169 -0.49 -5.85 13.23
N MET A 170 -1.21 -6.90 13.62
CA MET A 170 -0.68 -8.00 14.43
C MET A 170 0.48 -8.74 13.76
N ARG A 171 0.43 -8.94 12.43
CA ARG A 171 1.54 -9.50 11.64
C ARG A 171 2.84 -8.74 11.86
N GLY A 172 2.78 -7.43 12.07
CA GLY A 172 3.97 -6.61 12.31
C GLY A 172 4.64 -6.86 13.66
N TYR A 173 3.86 -7.23 14.68
CA TYR A 173 4.37 -7.53 16.03
C TYR A 173 4.76 -9.00 16.17
N LEU A 174 3.95 -9.91 15.64
CA LEU A 174 4.13 -11.36 15.76
C LEU A 174 5.12 -11.94 14.74
N GLY A 175 5.31 -11.26 13.61
CA GLY A 175 6.05 -11.78 12.47
C GLY A 175 5.22 -12.74 11.61
N ASP A 176 5.82 -13.19 10.53
CA ASP A 176 5.27 -14.16 9.60
C ASP A 176 6.38 -15.01 9.00
N ARG A 177 6.35 -16.32 9.24
CA ARG A 177 7.36 -17.25 8.73
C ARG A 177 7.51 -17.19 7.21
N ASN A 178 6.42 -17.00 6.49
CA ASN A 178 6.39 -17.00 5.02
C ASN A 178 6.33 -15.59 4.43
N GLY A 179 6.40 -14.55 5.26
CA GLY A 179 6.30 -13.18 4.79
C GLY A 179 7.54 -12.73 4.00
N ARG A 180 7.39 -11.64 3.24
CA ARG A 180 8.48 -11.10 2.41
C ARG A 180 9.20 -9.95 3.14
N ARG A 181 10.45 -10.16 3.58
CA ARG A 181 11.26 -9.14 4.31
C ARG A 181 11.96 -8.11 3.43
N GLU A 182 12.21 -8.41 2.16
CA GLU A 182 13.13 -7.62 1.34
C GLU A 182 12.78 -6.13 1.30
N TRP A 183 11.50 -5.80 1.15
CA TRP A 183 11.03 -4.42 1.15
C TRP A 183 11.08 -3.76 2.53
N ILE A 184 10.92 -4.53 3.61
CA ILE A 184 10.98 -4.02 4.98
C ILE A 184 12.40 -3.58 5.28
N GLN A 185 13.38 -4.45 5.01
CA GLN A 185 14.79 -4.14 5.24
C GLN A 185 15.28 -3.01 4.34
N ALA A 186 14.91 -3.02 3.05
CA ALA A 186 15.29 -1.95 2.12
C ALA A 186 14.64 -0.59 2.44
N SER A 187 13.46 -0.59 3.07
CA SER A 187 12.81 0.65 3.52
C SER A 187 13.38 1.16 4.84
N LEU A 188 13.70 0.27 5.79
CA LEU A 188 14.45 0.63 6.99
C LEU A 188 15.81 1.21 6.65
N GLN A 189 16.53 0.61 5.70
CA GLN A 189 17.81 1.11 5.22
C GLN A 189 17.65 2.51 4.61
N GLN A 190 16.71 2.71 3.69
CA GLN A 190 16.46 4.03 3.10
C GLN A 190 16.18 5.09 4.15
N GLY A 191 15.30 4.78 5.10
CA GLY A 191 14.98 5.70 6.18
C GLY A 191 16.18 5.99 7.08
N GLN A 192 16.96 4.98 7.45
CA GLN A 192 18.14 5.15 8.31
C GLN A 192 19.25 5.95 7.60
N SER A 193 19.48 5.72 6.31
CA SER A 193 20.40 6.54 5.50
C SER A 193 19.93 7.99 5.37
N ALA A 194 18.62 8.23 5.44
CA ALA A 194 18.02 9.57 5.53
C ALA A 194 17.95 10.13 6.97
N GLY A 195 18.60 9.48 7.94
CA GLY A 195 18.65 9.92 9.35
C GLY A 195 17.37 9.69 10.15
N ARG A 196 16.48 8.77 9.73
CA ARG A 196 15.26 8.44 10.46
C ARG A 196 15.50 7.47 11.61
N TRP A 197 14.74 7.67 12.67
CA TRP A 197 14.65 6.77 13.81
C TRP A 197 13.30 6.00 13.82
N PRO A 198 13.24 4.72 14.24
CA PRO A 198 14.35 3.88 14.70
C PRO A 198 15.33 3.47 13.60
N ASP A 199 16.58 3.22 13.98
CA ASP A 199 17.73 2.85 13.15
C ASP A 199 18.28 1.45 13.50
N PRO A 200 17.48 0.38 13.32
CA PRO A 200 17.82 -0.95 13.81
C PRO A 200 18.90 -1.68 12.98
N LEU A 201 19.38 -1.08 11.89
CA LEU A 201 20.35 -1.70 10.99
C LEU A 201 21.77 -1.24 11.33
N GLN A 202 22.73 -2.14 11.18
CA GLN A 202 24.14 -1.76 11.06
C GLN A 202 24.44 -1.64 9.57
N LEU A 203 24.73 -0.44 9.11
CA LEU A 203 25.06 -0.16 7.72
C LEU A 203 26.58 -0.09 7.54
N SER A 204 27.07 -0.33 6.33
CA SER A 204 28.44 -0.02 5.92
C SER A 204 28.74 1.47 6.00
N GLU A 205 30.03 1.84 5.96
CA GLU A 205 30.46 3.24 6.04
C GLU A 205 29.84 4.13 4.94
N ASP A 206 29.58 3.55 3.76
CA ASP A 206 28.91 4.20 2.64
C ASP A 206 27.37 4.18 2.73
N GLY A 207 26.79 3.46 3.69
CA GLY A 207 25.34 3.31 3.87
C GLY A 207 24.65 2.41 2.83
N GLU A 208 25.39 1.85 1.87
CA GLU A 208 24.83 1.10 0.74
C GLU A 208 24.50 -0.36 1.09
N ARG A 209 25.16 -0.93 2.10
CA ARG A 209 25.00 -2.32 2.50
C ARG A 209 24.54 -2.45 3.95
N VAL A 210 23.56 -3.32 4.16
CA VAL A 210 23.19 -3.80 5.51
C VAL A 210 24.20 -4.87 5.94
N ILE A 211 24.99 -4.58 6.97
CA ILE A 211 25.96 -5.49 7.60
C ILE A 211 25.24 -6.44 8.57
N ALA A 212 24.37 -5.88 9.40
CA ALA A 212 23.58 -6.65 10.35
C ALA A 212 22.22 -5.98 10.57
N ASN A 213 21.24 -6.76 10.95
CA ASN A 213 19.91 -6.28 11.31
C ASN A 213 19.62 -6.72 12.75
N ALA A 214 19.21 -5.79 13.63
CA ALA A 214 18.97 -6.09 15.04
C ALA A 214 17.99 -7.28 15.27
N PHE A 215 17.07 -7.51 14.32
CA PHE A 215 16.11 -8.61 14.39
C PHE A 215 16.71 -9.98 14.01
N ASP A 216 17.93 -10.05 13.45
CA ASP A 216 18.59 -11.33 13.08
C ASP A 216 18.79 -12.23 14.31
N ASN A 217 18.97 -11.61 15.49
CA ASN A 217 19.22 -12.30 16.75
C ASN A 217 17.95 -12.71 17.51
N THR A 218 16.76 -12.58 16.90
CA THR A 218 15.50 -12.97 17.56
C THR A 218 15.50 -14.47 17.84
N PRO A 219 15.49 -14.92 19.11
CA PRO A 219 15.62 -16.34 19.44
C PRO A 219 14.54 -17.18 18.73
N LEU A 220 14.97 -18.23 18.02
CA LEU A 220 14.12 -19.17 17.26
C LEU A 220 13.35 -18.57 16.06
N LEU A 221 13.35 -17.25 15.88
CA LEU A 221 12.53 -16.55 14.89
C LEU A 221 13.34 -15.70 13.91
N GLY A 222 14.66 -15.58 14.09
CA GLY A 222 15.55 -14.82 13.20
C GLY A 222 15.55 -15.28 11.73
N GLY A 223 15.17 -16.55 11.46
CA GLY A 223 15.03 -17.10 10.12
C GLY A 223 13.64 -16.91 9.47
N TRP A 224 12.72 -16.20 10.11
CA TRP A 224 11.40 -15.96 9.54
C TRP A 224 11.45 -14.96 8.38
N GLY A 225 10.53 -15.14 7.44
CA GLY A 225 10.34 -14.25 6.30
C GLY A 225 10.02 -12.81 6.70
N VAL A 226 9.20 -12.60 7.73
CA VAL A 226 9.04 -11.34 8.46
C VAL A 226 9.23 -11.64 9.94
N ARG A 227 10.15 -10.93 10.59
CA ARG A 227 10.47 -11.19 11.99
C ARG A 227 9.55 -10.41 12.93
N PRO A 228 9.34 -10.92 14.16
CA PRO A 228 8.63 -10.18 15.18
C PRO A 228 9.21 -8.77 15.33
N PHE A 229 8.32 -7.79 15.45
CA PHE A 229 8.61 -6.36 15.59
C PHE A 229 9.31 -5.67 14.41
N GLU A 230 9.91 -6.38 13.45
CA GLU A 230 10.66 -5.73 12.36
C GLU A 230 9.78 -4.81 11.50
N LEU A 231 8.61 -5.30 11.08
CA LEU A 231 7.63 -4.50 10.34
C LEU A 231 7.01 -3.40 11.22
N ALA A 232 6.76 -3.69 12.50
CA ALA A 232 6.27 -2.68 13.43
C ALA A 232 7.29 -1.53 13.62
N THR A 233 8.58 -1.83 13.61
CA THR A 233 9.66 -0.85 13.67
C THR A 233 9.72 0.03 12.43
N LEU A 234 9.54 -0.55 11.23
CA LEU A 234 9.39 0.24 10.00
C LEU A 234 8.17 1.17 10.09
N ARG A 235 7.03 0.65 10.55
CA ARG A 235 5.81 1.47 10.75
C ARG A 235 6.00 2.60 11.75
N LEU A 236 6.75 2.36 12.83
CA LEU A 236 7.12 3.40 13.78
C LEU A 236 8.01 4.47 13.15
N GLN A 237 9.00 4.06 12.36
CA GLN A 237 9.85 4.98 11.61
C GLN A 237 9.02 5.86 10.65
N ASN A 238 8.08 5.23 9.94
CA ASN A 238 7.14 5.93 9.05
C ASN A 238 6.24 6.90 9.84
N LEU A 239 5.70 6.49 11.00
CA LEU A 239 4.87 7.35 11.86
C LEU A 239 5.58 8.63 12.28
N ILE A 240 6.85 8.51 12.68
CA ILE A 240 7.64 9.65 13.13
C ILE A 240 7.92 10.60 11.96
N MET A 241 8.29 10.05 10.80
CA MET A 241 8.44 10.83 9.56
C MET A 241 7.15 11.58 9.21
N GLN A 242 6.00 10.91 9.26
CA GLN A 242 4.70 11.51 8.96
C GLN A 242 4.35 12.62 9.96
N ALA A 243 4.57 12.38 11.26
CA ALA A 243 4.33 13.37 12.31
C ALA A 243 5.20 14.63 12.14
N GLN A 244 6.49 14.46 11.84
CA GLN A 244 7.42 15.58 11.57
C GLN A 244 7.04 16.40 10.34
N ASN A 245 6.34 15.79 9.37
CA ASN A 245 5.94 16.42 8.12
C ASN A 245 4.42 16.65 8.02
N TRP A 246 3.67 16.52 9.12
CA TRP A 246 2.20 16.50 9.12
C TRP A 246 1.59 17.72 8.42
N GLY A 247 2.13 18.92 8.67
CA GLY A 247 1.65 20.16 8.06
C GLY A 247 1.70 20.15 6.52
N GLN A 248 2.62 19.40 5.92
CA GLN A 248 2.81 19.28 4.48
C GLN A 248 2.13 18.04 3.88
N LEU A 249 1.68 17.08 4.70
CA LEU A 249 1.19 15.78 4.22
C LEU A 249 -0.27 15.46 4.62
N LYS A 250 -0.84 16.19 5.58
CA LYS A 250 -2.24 15.98 6.02
C LYS A 250 -3.22 16.12 4.86
N PRO A 251 -4.34 15.37 4.83
CA PRO A 251 -5.30 15.50 3.74
C PRO A 251 -5.88 16.91 3.66
N LEU A 252 -6.16 17.37 2.44
CA LEU A 252 -6.92 18.61 2.19
C LEU A 252 -8.42 18.39 2.30
N ASP A 253 -8.86 17.16 2.01
CA ASP A 253 -10.26 16.73 2.09
C ASP A 253 -10.40 15.64 3.16
N ASP A 254 -11.21 15.90 4.18
CA ASP A 254 -11.45 14.98 5.31
C ASP A 254 -12.08 13.65 4.88
N ARG A 255 -12.71 13.58 3.69
CA ARG A 255 -13.22 12.32 3.12
C ARG A 255 -12.08 11.35 2.81
N CYS A 256 -10.88 11.85 2.52
CA CYS A 256 -9.71 11.05 2.20
C CYS A 256 -9.09 10.37 3.44
N LEU A 257 -9.44 10.81 4.66
CA LEU A 257 -8.87 10.27 5.90
C LEU A 257 -9.26 8.79 6.16
N THR A 258 -10.39 8.34 5.60
CA THR A 258 -10.90 6.97 5.80
C THR A 258 -10.99 6.17 4.51
N GLN A 259 -10.69 6.81 3.39
CA GLN A 259 -10.63 6.16 2.09
C GLN A 259 -9.37 5.30 2.02
N LEU A 260 -9.53 4.03 1.63
CA LEU A 260 -8.41 3.11 1.42
C LEU A 260 -7.92 3.14 -0.03
N GLY A 261 -6.96 2.26 -0.33
CA GLY A 261 -6.34 2.14 -1.64
C GLY A 261 -6.84 0.96 -2.47
N GLY A 262 -6.10 0.71 -3.54
CA GLY A 262 -6.30 -0.42 -4.43
C GLY A 262 -5.30 -0.39 -5.59
N CYS A 263 -5.40 -1.37 -6.48
CA CYS A 263 -4.56 -1.45 -7.67
C CYS A 263 -5.21 -2.22 -8.79
N THR A 264 -4.81 -1.91 -10.01
CA THR A 264 -5.08 -2.72 -11.19
C THR A 264 -3.83 -2.82 -12.05
N VAL A 265 -3.66 -3.97 -12.71
CA VAL A 265 -2.70 -4.13 -13.81
C VAL A 265 -3.48 -4.49 -15.06
N VAL A 266 -3.20 -3.80 -16.15
CA VAL A 266 -3.77 -4.08 -17.47
C VAL A 266 -2.68 -4.48 -18.47
N GLY A 267 -3.00 -5.35 -19.41
CA GLY A 267 -2.09 -5.74 -20.49
C GLY A 267 -2.11 -4.77 -21.67
N ALA A 268 -1.31 -5.10 -22.69
CA ALA A 268 -1.22 -4.34 -23.93
C ALA A 268 -2.49 -4.57 -24.77
N GLY A 269 -3.49 -3.72 -24.58
CA GLY A 269 -4.87 -3.94 -25.04
C GLY A 269 -5.94 -3.55 -24.02
N GLY A 270 -5.53 -3.28 -22.77
CA GLY A 270 -6.41 -2.78 -21.71
C GLY A 270 -7.21 -3.87 -20.99
N GLU A 271 -6.95 -5.15 -21.25
CA GLU A 271 -7.50 -6.26 -20.48
C GLU A 271 -6.95 -6.26 -19.06
N THR A 272 -7.81 -6.45 -18.07
CA THR A 272 -7.40 -6.50 -16.66
C THR A 272 -6.71 -7.83 -16.36
N LEU A 273 -5.44 -7.78 -16.01
CA LEU A 273 -4.63 -8.93 -15.61
C LEU A 273 -4.70 -9.18 -14.09
N TYR A 274 -4.75 -8.10 -13.31
CA TYR A 274 -4.80 -8.14 -11.85
C TYR A 274 -5.63 -6.98 -11.31
N SER A 275 -6.34 -7.19 -10.19
CA SER A 275 -7.05 -6.13 -9.47
C SER A 275 -7.11 -6.44 -7.98
N TRP A 276 -6.93 -5.41 -7.15
CA TRP A 276 -6.98 -5.45 -5.69
C TRP A 276 -7.68 -4.21 -5.15
N VAL A 277 -8.47 -4.38 -4.09
CA VAL A 277 -9.04 -3.29 -3.31
C VAL A 277 -8.75 -3.57 -1.84
N ASP A 278 -8.12 -2.62 -1.16
CA ASP A 278 -7.74 -2.75 0.24
C ASP A 278 -8.97 -2.99 1.12
N GLN A 279 -8.88 -3.96 2.03
CA GLN A 279 -9.92 -4.34 3.00
C GLN A 279 -9.60 -3.87 4.42
N GLY A 280 -8.60 -3.02 4.61
CA GLY A 280 -8.22 -2.49 5.90
C GLY A 280 -7.02 -1.55 5.85
N LEU A 281 -6.71 -0.94 7.00
CA LEU A 281 -5.42 -0.29 7.16
C LEU A 281 -4.34 -1.37 7.12
N CYS A 282 -3.23 -1.04 6.47
CA CYS A 282 -2.08 -1.89 6.18
C CYS A 282 -2.38 -3.10 5.27
N ASP A 283 -3.55 -3.17 4.63
CA ASP A 283 -3.96 -4.25 3.74
C ASP A 283 -3.66 -3.93 2.26
N LEU A 284 -2.37 -3.91 1.95
CA LEU A 284 -1.84 -3.71 0.60
C LEU A 284 -1.61 -5.05 -0.09
N PRO A 285 -1.72 -5.13 -1.43
CA PRO A 285 -1.43 -6.37 -2.13
C PRO A 285 0.01 -6.81 -1.85
N ASP A 286 0.18 -8.12 -1.66
CA ASP A 286 1.51 -8.71 -1.65
C ASP A 286 2.10 -8.59 -3.06
N MET A 287 3.23 -7.90 -3.18
CA MET A 287 3.82 -7.59 -4.48
C MET A 287 4.36 -8.84 -5.17
N GLU A 288 4.80 -9.85 -4.42
CA GLU A 288 5.27 -11.11 -5.02
C GLU A 288 4.08 -11.91 -5.54
N ASP A 289 2.99 -12.02 -4.77
CA ASP A 289 1.77 -12.69 -5.24
C ASP A 289 1.17 -11.98 -6.46
N LEU A 290 1.22 -10.65 -6.49
CA LEU A 290 0.83 -9.85 -7.66
C LEU A 290 1.72 -10.20 -8.86
N ILE A 291 3.05 -10.20 -8.70
CA ILE A 291 4.03 -10.52 -9.74
C ILE A 291 3.86 -11.95 -10.26
N GLU A 292 3.53 -12.91 -9.39
CA GLU A 292 3.27 -14.31 -9.74
C GLU A 292 1.96 -14.48 -10.53
N ALA A 293 0.98 -13.60 -10.31
CA ALA A 293 -0.29 -13.61 -11.03
C ALA A 293 -0.22 -13.00 -12.46
N LEU A 294 0.90 -12.34 -12.82
CA LEU A 294 1.14 -11.68 -14.12
C LEU A 294 2.00 -12.47 -15.10
#